data_AF-A0A7Y7BFY8-F1
#
_entry.id   AF-A0A7Y7BFY8-F1
#
_cell.length_a   1.000
_cell.length_b   1.000
_cell.length_c   1.000
_cell.angle_alpha   90.00
_cell.angle_beta   90.00
_cell.angle_gamma   90.00
#
_symmetry.space_group_name_H-M   'P 1'
#
loop_
_entity.id
_entity.type
_entity.pdbx_description
1 polymer ?
#
loop_
_entity_poly.entity_id
_entity_poly.type
_entity_poly.pdbx_seq_one_letter_code
_entity_poly.pdbx_strand_id
1 'polypeptide(L)'
;MKIALIYISSLLLMVATVAFTMNWAESPNNLLIGEWEELSWQYEKIDPHPENKSISIGTIDEYQKAEISQELIIHEAERWEFSPSGEIRLHKQNGTVESLWWRIKGRGHILKLIHGTVNEHYQIQKLTANLLEIHFNSDLQTRGIVKMTFRKKQK
;
A
#
# COMPACT_ATOMS: atom_id res chain seq x y z
N MET A 1 -34.48 -32.32 -26.01
CA MET A 1 -33.72 -31.22 -26.65
C MET A 1 -33.92 -29.87 -25.97
N LYS A 2 -35.16 -29.42 -25.72
CA LYS A 2 -35.44 -28.12 -25.04
C LYS A 2 -34.80 -27.99 -23.64
N ILE A 3 -34.85 -29.06 -22.86
CA ILE A 3 -34.29 -29.11 -21.50
C ILE A 3 -32.75 -28.97 -21.54
N ALA A 4 -32.08 -29.68 -22.46
CA ALA A 4 -30.63 -29.56 -22.64
C ALA A 4 -30.21 -28.14 -23.09
N LEU A 5 -30.99 -27.50 -23.95
CA LEU A 5 -30.77 -26.10 -24.34
C LEU A 5 -30.88 -25.13 -23.15
N ILE A 6 -31.83 -25.35 -22.24
CA ILE A 6 -31.98 -24.55 -21.03
C ILE A 6 -30.76 -24.72 -20.11
N TYR A 7 -30.28 -25.96 -19.91
CA TYR A 7 -29.09 -26.21 -19.09
C TYR A 7 -27.81 -25.61 -19.71
N ILE A 8 -27.63 -25.73 -21.03
CA ILE A 8 -26.49 -25.14 -21.75
C ILE A 8 -26.53 -23.61 -21.65
N SER A 9 -27.70 -23.00 -21.83
CA SER A 9 -27.89 -21.55 -21.70
C SER A 9 -27.59 -21.07 -20.28
N SER A 10 -28.10 -21.77 -19.26
CA SER A 10 -27.82 -21.46 -17.85
C SER A 10 -26.33 -21.58 -17.52
N LEU A 11 -25.64 -22.59 -18.06
CA LEU A 11 -24.20 -22.76 -17.86
C LEU A 11 -23.41 -21.64 -18.52
N LEU A 12 -23.75 -21.27 -19.76
CA LEU A 12 -23.14 -20.14 -20.48
C LEU A 12 -23.35 -18.82 -19.74
N LEU A 13 -24.54 -18.57 -19.20
CA LEU A 13 -24.83 -17.37 -18.41
C LEU A 13 -23.96 -17.32 -17.14
N MET A 14 -23.80 -18.45 -16.44
CA MET A 14 -22.96 -18.53 -15.25
C MET A 14 -21.47 -18.32 -15.57
N VAL A 15 -20.98 -18.88 -16.69
CA VAL A 15 -19.60 -18.66 -17.13
C VAL A 15 -19.38 -17.20 -17.54
N ALA A 16 -20.35 -16.60 -18.23
CA ALA A 16 -20.28 -15.20 -18.67
C ALA A 16 -20.24 -14.23 -17.49
N THR A 17 -21.03 -14.44 -16.44
CA THR A 17 -21.02 -13.57 -15.25
C THR A 17 -19.72 -13.67 -14.46
N VAL A 18 -19.15 -14.87 -14.34
CA VAL A 18 -17.82 -15.06 -13.70
C VAL A 18 -16.72 -14.39 -14.54
N ALA A 19 -16.72 -14.58 -15.86
CA ALA A 19 -15.74 -13.96 -16.74
C ALA A 19 -15.83 -12.41 -16.73
N PHE A 20 -17.04 -11.86 -16.64
CA PHE A 20 -17.27 -10.42 -16.58
C PHE A 20 -16.71 -9.81 -15.28
N THR A 21 -16.96 -10.45 -14.13
CA THR A 21 -16.48 -9.97 -12.83
C THR A 21 -14.96 -10.05 -12.67
N MET A 22 -14.31 -11.01 -13.32
CA MET A 22 -12.84 -11.13 -13.31
C MET A 22 -12.14 -10.05 -14.14
N ASN A 23 -12.75 -9.56 -15.23
CA ASN A 23 -12.10 -8.60 -16.14
C ASN A 23 -12.26 -7.13 -15.73
N TRP A 24 -13.22 -6.81 -14.85
CA TRP A 24 -13.48 -5.42 -14.44
C TRP A 24 -12.55 -4.89 -13.35
N ALA A 25 -11.86 -5.77 -12.62
CA ALA A 25 -10.92 -5.35 -11.59
C ALA A 25 -9.49 -5.26 -12.17
N GLU A 26 -8.96 -4.03 -12.29
CA GLU A 26 -7.54 -3.85 -12.57
C GLU A 26 -6.71 -4.51 -11.47
N SER A 27 -5.63 -5.21 -11.87
CA SER A 27 -4.77 -5.86 -10.90
C SER A 27 -4.11 -4.81 -9.99
N PRO A 28 -3.92 -5.09 -8.69
CA PRO A 28 -3.22 -4.19 -7.77
C PRO A 28 -1.83 -3.77 -8.26
N ASN A 29 -1.14 -4.64 -9.01
CA ASN A 29 0.13 -4.31 -9.65
C ASN A 29 -0.01 -3.15 -10.62
N ASN A 30 -1.04 -3.17 -11.47
CA ASN A 30 -1.24 -2.14 -12.49
C ASN A 30 -1.68 -0.81 -11.87
N LEU A 31 -2.52 -0.86 -10.83
CA LEU A 31 -2.97 0.34 -10.11
C LEU A 31 -1.81 1.11 -9.47
N LEU A 32 -0.80 0.39 -8.96
CA LEU A 32 0.37 0.96 -8.31
C LEU A 32 1.35 1.65 -9.27
N ILE A 33 1.41 1.25 -10.54
CA ILE A 33 2.34 1.82 -11.51
C ILE A 33 2.09 3.32 -11.68
N GLY A 34 3.15 4.12 -11.62
CA GLY A 34 3.12 5.59 -11.76
C GLY A 34 3.76 6.34 -10.60
N GLU A 35 3.60 7.66 -10.60
CA GLU A 35 4.13 8.55 -9.58
C GLU A 35 3.09 8.78 -8.46
N TRP A 36 3.55 8.71 -7.22
CA TRP A 36 2.78 8.91 -6.01
C TRP A 36 3.46 9.96 -5.15
N GLU A 37 2.68 10.92 -4.67
CA GLU A 37 3.14 12.00 -3.80
C GLU A 37 2.57 11.80 -2.41
N GLU A 38 3.44 11.88 -1.40
CA GLU A 38 3.07 11.78 0.01
C GLU A 38 2.09 12.91 0.38
N LEU A 39 0.97 12.54 0.98
CA LEU A 39 -0.02 13.48 1.52
C LEU A 39 0.08 13.62 3.03
N SER A 40 0.24 12.50 3.75
CA SER A 40 0.24 12.53 5.21
C SER A 40 0.90 11.30 5.84
N TRP A 41 1.42 11.52 7.04
CA TRP A 41 1.87 10.50 7.98
C TRP A 41 1.11 10.64 9.29
N GLN A 42 0.58 9.53 9.79
CA GLN A 42 -0.16 9.45 11.04
C GLN A 42 0.39 8.28 11.86
N TYR A 43 0.65 8.50 13.15
CA TYR A 43 1.11 7.45 14.07
C TYR A 43 0.02 7.19 15.09
N GLU A 44 -0.42 5.95 15.16
CA GLU A 44 -1.32 5.48 16.21
C GLU A 44 -0.51 4.70 17.22
N LYS A 45 -0.39 5.23 18.44
CA LYS A 45 0.25 4.53 19.56
C LYS A 45 -0.79 3.70 20.31
N ILE A 46 -0.56 2.39 20.45
CA ILE A 46 -1.37 1.54 21.31
C ILE A 46 -0.76 1.60 22.72
N ASP A 47 -1.33 2.43 23.61
CA ASP A 47 -0.91 2.46 25.00
C ASP A 47 -1.26 1.13 25.71
N PRO A 48 -0.31 0.48 26.41
CA PRO A 48 -0.56 -0.79 27.09
C PRO A 48 -1.29 -0.64 28.45
N HIS A 49 -1.71 0.57 28.84
CA HIS A 49 -2.29 0.81 30.17
C HIS A 49 -3.83 0.78 30.13
N PRO A 50 -4.50 -0.13 30.88
CA PRO A 50 -5.95 -0.35 30.78
C PRO A 50 -6.81 0.76 31.40
N GLU A 51 -6.20 1.81 31.95
CA GLU A 51 -6.89 2.78 32.81
C GLU A 51 -7.36 4.04 32.08
N ASN A 52 -6.88 4.29 30.85
CA ASN A 52 -7.38 5.38 30.01
C ASN A 52 -7.31 4.98 28.53
N LYS A 53 -8.41 4.43 27.98
CA LYS A 53 -8.60 4.23 26.53
C LYS A 53 -8.81 5.57 25.82
N SER A 54 -7.80 6.44 25.80
CA SER A 54 -7.75 7.55 24.86
C SER A 54 -6.85 7.14 23.72
N ILE A 55 -7.42 6.75 22.58
CA ILE A 55 -6.68 6.62 21.33
C ILE A 55 -6.16 8.02 21.00
N SER A 56 -4.87 8.26 21.21
CA SER A 56 -4.23 9.53 20.86
C SER A 56 -3.89 9.51 19.37
N ILE A 57 -4.86 9.87 18.54
CA ILE A 57 -4.65 10.09 17.09
C ILE A 57 -4.02 11.49 16.95
N GLY A 58 -2.69 11.54 17.02
CA GLY A 58 -1.91 12.77 16.80
C GLY A 58 -1.33 12.82 15.39
N THR A 59 -1.32 14.00 14.77
CA THR A 59 -0.42 14.27 13.64
C THR A 59 1.01 14.17 14.16
N ILE A 60 1.85 13.35 13.52
CA ILE A 60 3.24 13.14 13.95
C ILE A 60 4.02 14.46 13.82
N ASP A 61 4.73 14.86 14.87
CA ASP A 61 5.70 15.96 14.81
C ASP A 61 6.97 15.52 14.06
N GLU A 62 7.69 16.46 13.43
CA GLU A 62 8.82 16.16 12.54
C GLU A 62 9.94 15.40 13.26
N TYR A 63 10.12 15.63 14.57
CA TYR A 63 11.05 14.88 15.42
C TYR A 63 10.65 13.41 15.62
N GLN A 64 9.35 13.15 15.84
CA GLN A 64 8.83 11.78 15.98
C GLN A 64 8.86 11.04 14.64
N LYS A 65 8.62 11.75 13.52
CA LYS A 65 8.81 11.19 12.17
C LYS A 65 10.25 10.77 12.00
N ALA A 66 11.22 11.62 12.35
CA ALA A 66 12.63 11.29 12.27
C ALA A 66 12.96 10.02 13.08
N GLU A 67 12.55 9.94 14.35
CA GLU A 67 12.81 8.80 15.23
C GLU A 67 12.19 7.48 14.74
N ILE A 68 10.90 7.46 14.41
CA ILE A 68 10.22 6.25 13.89
C ILE A 68 10.78 5.86 12.53
N SER A 69 11.11 6.88 11.73
CA SER A 69 11.69 6.64 10.44
C SER A 69 13.03 5.93 10.59
N GLN A 70 13.87 6.16 11.63
CA GLN A 70 15.28 5.70 11.77
C GLN A 70 15.61 4.28 11.30
N GLU A 71 14.64 3.36 11.33
CA GLU A 71 14.78 1.95 10.99
C GLU A 71 14.18 1.56 9.62
N LEU A 72 13.59 2.52 8.89
CA LEU A 72 12.97 2.32 7.59
C LEU A 72 13.98 2.64 6.46
N ILE A 73 13.59 2.44 5.23
CA ILE A 73 14.37 2.84 4.04
C ILE A 73 13.79 4.14 3.48
N ILE A 74 12.50 4.38 3.75
CA ILE A 74 11.68 5.41 3.12
C ILE A 74 11.72 6.77 3.80
N HIS A 75 12.57 6.97 4.82
CA HIS A 75 12.47 8.03 5.84
C HIS A 75 12.16 9.45 5.36
N GLU A 76 12.48 9.79 4.11
CA GLU A 76 12.36 11.15 3.57
C GLU A 76 11.81 11.16 2.14
N ALA A 77 11.28 10.03 1.67
CA ALA A 77 10.85 9.87 0.28
C ALA A 77 9.45 10.47 0.05
N GLU A 78 9.40 11.75 -0.34
CA GLU A 78 8.15 12.47 -0.63
C GLU A 78 7.43 11.94 -1.87
N ARG A 79 8.19 11.38 -2.82
CA ARG A 79 7.63 10.88 -4.07
C ARG A 79 8.13 9.49 -4.40
N TRP A 80 7.19 8.62 -4.69
CA TRP A 80 7.42 7.22 -5.03
C TRP A 80 7.01 6.98 -6.47
N GLU A 81 7.89 6.39 -7.27
CA GLU A 81 7.61 6.12 -8.66
C GLU A 81 7.76 4.63 -8.95
N PHE A 82 6.63 3.96 -9.18
CA PHE A 82 6.59 2.53 -9.45
C PHE A 82 6.67 2.27 -10.95
N SER A 83 7.71 1.53 -11.36
CA SER A 83 7.89 1.05 -12.72
C SER A 83 7.21 -0.30 -12.95
N PRO A 84 6.68 -0.57 -14.17
CA PRO A 84 6.23 -1.91 -14.56
C PRO A 84 7.32 -2.99 -14.46
N SER A 85 8.60 -2.61 -14.48
CA SER A 85 9.73 -3.54 -14.34
C SER A 85 9.84 -4.16 -12.94
N GLY A 86 9.15 -3.61 -11.94
CA GLY A 86 9.32 -3.97 -10.53
C GLY A 86 10.34 -3.10 -9.80
N GLU A 87 10.91 -2.09 -10.45
CA GLU A 87 11.73 -1.06 -9.82
C GLU A 87 10.84 0.05 -9.25
N ILE A 88 11.23 0.62 -8.11
CA ILE A 88 10.64 1.82 -7.53
C ILE A 88 11.74 2.85 -7.27
N ARG A 89 11.48 4.09 -7.67
CA ARG A 89 12.35 5.24 -7.39
C ARG A 89 11.74 6.07 -6.28
N LEU A 90 12.50 6.25 -5.20
CA LEU A 90 12.17 7.08 -4.06
C LEU A 90 12.90 8.41 -4.21
N HIS A 91 12.16 9.49 -4.43
CA HIS A 91 12.72 10.84 -4.51
C HIS A 91 12.63 11.47 -3.11
N LYS A 92 13.80 11.75 -2.51
CA LYS A 92 13.91 12.33 -1.17
C LYS A 92 13.90 13.85 -1.21
N GLN A 93 13.58 14.49 -0.09
CA GLN A 93 13.59 15.95 0.08
C GLN A 93 14.90 16.61 -0.33
N ASN A 94 16.03 15.97 -0.03
CA ASN A 94 17.36 16.47 -0.35
C ASN A 94 17.73 16.35 -1.86
N GLY A 95 16.79 15.92 -2.71
CA GLY A 95 16.98 15.74 -4.15
C GLY A 95 17.67 14.42 -4.53
N THR A 96 18.04 13.58 -3.57
CA THR A 96 18.58 12.25 -3.86
C THR A 96 17.47 11.30 -4.32
N VAL A 97 17.82 10.41 -5.25
CA VAL A 97 16.92 9.38 -5.74
C VAL A 97 17.49 8.03 -5.37
N GLU A 98 16.72 7.25 -4.61
CA GLU A 98 17.07 5.89 -4.23
C GLU A 98 16.23 4.91 -5.05
N SER A 99 16.89 3.91 -5.65
CA SER A 99 16.23 2.92 -6.50
C SER A 99 16.27 1.55 -5.83
N LEU A 100 15.11 0.91 -5.75
CA LEU A 100 14.94 -0.38 -5.08
C LEU A 100 13.88 -1.22 -5.81
N TRP A 101 13.69 -2.46 -5.35
CA TRP A 101 12.73 -3.37 -5.97
C TRP A 101 11.44 -3.45 -5.17
N TRP A 102 10.30 -3.49 -5.85
CA TRP A 102 9.00 -3.68 -5.23
C TRP A 102 8.29 -4.93 -5.76
N ARG A 103 7.39 -5.47 -4.95
CA ARG A 103 6.43 -6.48 -5.38
C ARG A 103 5.21 -6.48 -4.49
N ILE A 104 4.09 -6.95 -5.04
CA ILE A 104 2.86 -7.18 -4.29
C ILE A 104 2.74 -8.65 -3.90
N LYS A 105 2.30 -8.90 -2.67
CA LYS A 105 2.06 -10.21 -2.09
C LYS A 105 0.69 -10.27 -1.41
N GLY A 106 0.34 -11.46 -0.91
CA GLY A 106 -0.84 -11.63 -0.07
C GLY A 106 -2.12 -11.22 -0.78
N ARG A 107 -2.32 -11.66 -2.02
CA ARG A 107 -3.50 -11.36 -2.86
C ARG A 107 -3.73 -9.88 -3.18
N GLY A 108 -2.70 -9.02 -3.05
CA GLY A 108 -2.85 -7.59 -3.31
C GLY A 108 -2.68 -6.71 -2.08
N HIS A 109 -2.58 -7.29 -0.89
CA HIS A 109 -2.65 -6.56 0.37
C HIS A 109 -1.30 -6.22 1.00
N ILE A 110 -0.19 -6.73 0.45
CA ILE A 110 1.14 -6.48 1.01
C ILE A 110 2.02 -5.90 -0.08
N LEU A 111 2.42 -4.64 0.07
CA LEU A 111 3.52 -4.06 -0.68
C LEU A 111 4.83 -4.43 0.01
N LYS A 112 5.73 -5.03 -0.75
CA LYS A 112 7.06 -5.38 -0.27
C LYS A 112 8.10 -4.54 -0.99
N LEU A 113 8.91 -3.79 -0.25
CA LEU A 113 10.09 -3.08 -0.75
C LEU A 113 11.34 -3.89 -0.41
N ILE A 114 12.29 -3.96 -1.35
CA ILE A 114 13.48 -4.81 -1.28
C ILE A 114 14.70 -3.95 -1.62
N HIS A 115 15.58 -3.78 -0.63
CA HIS A 115 16.84 -3.06 -0.79
C HIS A 115 17.98 -3.94 -0.26
N GLY A 116 18.72 -4.57 -1.18
CA GLY A 116 19.76 -5.53 -0.82
C GLY A 116 19.22 -6.68 0.04
N THR A 117 19.70 -6.80 1.27
CA THR A 117 19.27 -7.82 2.25
C THR A 117 18.06 -7.39 3.08
N VAL A 118 17.74 -6.09 3.10
CA VAL A 118 16.64 -5.52 3.89
C VAL A 118 15.35 -5.60 3.10
N ASN A 119 14.28 -5.97 3.81
CA ASN A 119 12.97 -6.20 3.24
C ASN A 119 11.91 -5.55 4.12
N GLU A 120 11.17 -4.61 3.56
CA GLU A 120 10.08 -3.94 4.26
C GLU A 120 8.74 -4.44 3.76
N HIS A 121 7.77 -4.54 4.67
CA HIS A 121 6.42 -4.98 4.35
C HIS A 121 5.43 -3.93 4.82
N TYR A 122 4.64 -3.45 3.88
CA TYR A 122 3.58 -2.48 4.09
C TYR A 122 2.24 -3.14 3.78
N GLN A 123 1.28 -2.99 4.68
CA GLN A 123 -0.09 -3.43 4.47
C GLN A 123 -0.82 -2.37 3.64
N ILE A 124 -1.30 -2.75 2.46
CA ILE A 124 -2.14 -1.89 1.64
C ILE A 124 -3.56 -1.92 2.22
N GLN A 125 -3.97 -0.82 2.86
CA GLN A 125 -5.32 -0.66 3.35
C GLN A 125 -6.27 -0.19 2.25
N LYS A 126 -5.77 0.67 1.36
CA LYS A 126 -6.55 1.18 0.23
C LYS A 126 -5.65 1.44 -0.96
N LEU A 127 -6.05 0.92 -2.11
CA LEU A 127 -5.41 1.18 -3.40
C LEU A 127 -6.50 1.46 -4.42
N THR A 128 -6.53 2.69 -4.94
CA THR A 128 -7.41 3.12 -6.02
C THR A 128 -6.58 3.80 -7.11
N ALA A 129 -7.23 4.25 -8.19
CA ALA A 129 -6.56 4.98 -9.25
C ALA A 129 -5.83 6.26 -8.79
N ASN A 130 -6.21 6.85 -7.65
CA ASN A 130 -5.67 8.13 -7.18
C ASN A 130 -5.17 8.13 -5.73
N LEU A 131 -5.40 7.05 -4.97
CA LEU A 131 -5.10 6.98 -3.54
C LEU A 131 -4.41 5.66 -3.19
N LEU A 132 -3.29 5.77 -2.49
CA LEU A 132 -2.57 4.66 -1.89
C LEU A 132 -2.47 4.93 -0.39
N GLU A 133 -3.07 4.07 0.41
CA GLU A 133 -2.95 4.08 1.86
C GLU A 133 -2.24 2.80 2.30
N ILE A 134 -1.09 2.96 2.94
CA ILE A 134 -0.28 1.86 3.43
C ILE A 134 0.00 2.03 4.92
N HIS A 135 0.01 0.90 5.63
CA HIS A 135 0.35 0.84 7.04
C HIS A 135 1.61 0.00 7.23
N PHE A 136 2.48 0.39 8.14
CA PHE A 136 3.55 -0.48 8.64
C PHE A 136 3.53 -0.50 10.16
N ASN A 137 3.93 -1.65 10.70
CA ASN A 137 4.08 -1.83 12.14
C ASN A 137 5.51 -1.44 12.51
N SER A 138 5.66 -0.46 13.40
CA SER A 138 6.96 -0.15 13.99
C SER A 138 7.15 -1.00 15.25
N ASP A 139 8.30 -1.67 15.36
CA ASP A 139 8.68 -2.46 16.55
C ASP A 139 9.24 -1.59 17.69
N LEU A 140 9.23 -0.25 17.55
CA LEU A 140 9.71 0.71 18.56
C LEU A 140 8.84 0.71 19.83
N GLN A 141 9.15 -0.22 20.74
CA GLN A 141 8.84 -0.35 22.19
C GLN A 141 7.43 -0.05 22.73
N THR A 142 6.48 0.40 21.91
CA THR A 142 5.04 0.48 22.13
C THR A 142 4.38 0.30 20.77
N ARG A 143 3.64 -0.80 20.58
CA ARG A 143 3.03 -1.25 19.32
C ARG A 143 2.31 -0.12 18.58
N GLY A 144 3.00 0.54 17.66
CA GLY A 144 2.46 1.67 16.92
C GLY A 144 2.22 1.32 15.46
N ILE A 145 1.09 1.76 14.91
CA ILE A 145 0.80 1.65 13.48
C ILE A 145 1.08 3.00 12.85
N VAL A 146 1.99 3.02 11.88
CA VAL A 146 2.19 4.20 11.05
C VAL A 146 1.36 4.05 9.79
N LYS A 147 0.49 5.04 9.58
CA LYS A 147 -0.33 5.18 8.38
C LYS A 147 0.29 6.24 7.49
N MET A 148 0.57 5.85 6.24
CA MET A 148 1.00 6.74 5.19
C MET A 148 -0.06 6.81 4.10
N THR A 149 -0.33 8.02 3.64
CA THR A 149 -1.29 8.26 2.55
C THR A 149 -0.59 8.97 1.40
N PHE A 150 -0.81 8.48 0.19
CA PHE A 150 -0.26 9.05 -1.04
C PHE A 150 -1.36 9.35 -2.06
N ARG A 151 -1.12 10.37 -2.87
CA ARG A 151 -1.94 10.70 -4.05
C ARG A 151 -1.19 10.35 -5.32
N LYS A 152 -1.88 9.75 -6.29
CA LYS A 152 -1.30 9.55 -7.61
C LYS A 152 -1.15 10.90 -8.31
N LYS A 153 0.06 11.21 -8.75
CA LYS A 153 0.33 12.43 -9.51
C LYS A 153 -0.21 12.25 -10.93
N GLN A 154 -1.20 13.05 -11.30
CA GLN A 154 -1.70 13.07 -12.66
C GLN A 154 -0.69 13.80 -13.55
N LYS A 155 -0.42 13.21 -14.71
CA LYS A 155 0.52 13.75 -15.71
C LYS A 155 -0.14 14.82 -16.56
#